data_AF-A0A2E9PEI9-F1
#
_entry.id   AF-A0A2E9PEI9-F1
#
_cell.length_a   1.000
_cell.length_b   1.000
_cell.length_c   1.000
_cell.angle_alpha   90.00
_cell.angle_beta   90.00
_cell.angle_gamma   90.00
#
_symmetry.space_group_name_H-M   'P 1'
#
loop_
_entity.id
_entity.type
_entity.pdbx_description
1 polymer ?
#
loop_
_entity_poly.entity_id
_entity_poly.type
_entity_poly.pdbx_seq_one_letter_code
_entity_poly.pdbx_strand_id
1 'polypeptide(L)'
;MKWYCLFKWKLLTTIYAVVYTFLTASNAHALEVAALITKETEQSVQVLDFLRRHDVVVRKINVSNDNELLPLEARIGNADSLLIIGKEAFEYYLDKQLGIPSLVLFVKSSTFYHLTLAASHISLVENRPDYTDKISAIYSDPSPKEQMALVKRHYPYPAIATLLSPLNYYLEDELRQSAKELQLTLDIIKVDKDIDINRALNTLPPKHALVALPDHYIYNSMTLKNIVISTYRSGRPIFGFSRTMVKAGAVASVITDLETLSKECLEVLKRPNEAQPIRQYAQQSSIVINGAVARSLNLISLQQEDHQTL
;
A
#
# COMPACT_ATOMS: atom_id res chain seq x y z
N MET A 1 47.45 -51.81 22.37
CA MET A 1 47.41 -51.06 21.09
C MET A 1 46.01 -51.00 20.42
N LYS A 2 44.89 -51.18 21.16
CA LYS A 2 43.51 -51.08 20.63
C LYS A 2 42.69 -49.89 21.16
N TRP A 3 43.15 -49.25 22.24
CA TRP A 3 42.44 -48.13 22.88
C TRP A 3 42.65 -46.77 22.18
N TYR A 4 43.76 -46.58 21.47
CA TYR A 4 44.07 -45.31 20.78
C TYR A 4 43.22 -45.05 19.52
N CYS A 5 42.72 -46.10 18.84
CA CYS A 5 41.93 -45.95 17.62
C CYS A 5 40.48 -45.54 17.89
N LEU A 6 39.87 -46.03 18.98
CA LEU A 6 38.49 -45.68 19.35
C LEU A 6 38.37 -44.22 19.81
N PHE A 7 39.41 -43.67 20.43
CA PHE A 7 39.43 -42.27 20.89
C PHE A 7 39.59 -41.29 19.71
N LYS A 8 40.45 -41.60 18.73
CA LYS A 8 40.59 -40.77 17.51
C LYS A 8 39.30 -40.71 16.70
N TRP A 9 38.54 -41.80 16.62
CA TRP A 9 37.32 -41.84 15.83
C TRP A 9 36.18 -41.01 16.46
N LYS A 10 36.02 -41.06 17.79
CA LYS A 10 35.07 -40.18 18.50
C LYS A 10 35.47 -38.71 18.42
N LEU A 11 36.76 -38.38 18.50
CA LEU A 11 37.21 -36.99 18.36
C LEU A 11 36.96 -36.44 16.94
N LEU A 12 37.23 -37.25 15.91
CA LEU A 12 36.99 -36.90 14.51
C LEU A 12 35.50 -36.73 14.19
N THR A 13 34.60 -37.57 14.71
CA THR A 13 33.16 -37.41 14.49
C THR A 13 32.59 -36.22 15.25
N THR A 14 33.13 -35.89 16.43
CA THR A 14 32.71 -34.70 17.19
C THR A 14 33.20 -33.42 16.50
N ILE A 15 34.42 -33.40 15.96
CA ILE A 15 34.92 -32.28 15.15
C ILE A 15 34.12 -32.15 13.85
N TYR A 16 33.80 -33.26 13.17
CA TYR A 16 32.95 -33.23 11.98
C TYR A 16 31.55 -32.71 12.33
N ALA A 17 30.95 -33.14 13.44
CA ALA A 17 29.65 -32.65 13.89
C ALA A 17 29.70 -31.16 14.24
N VAL A 18 30.73 -30.68 14.94
CA VAL A 18 30.89 -29.24 15.27
C VAL A 18 31.12 -28.42 14.01
N VAL A 19 31.94 -28.88 13.07
CA VAL A 19 32.18 -28.23 11.76
C VAL A 19 30.93 -28.26 10.89
N TYR A 20 30.16 -29.35 10.87
CA TYR A 20 28.90 -29.44 10.13
C TYR A 20 27.81 -28.57 10.77
N THR A 21 27.77 -28.47 12.10
CA THR A 21 26.87 -27.56 12.82
C THR A 21 27.29 -26.10 12.63
N PHE A 22 28.58 -25.82 12.45
CA PHE A 22 29.09 -24.49 12.05
C PHE A 22 28.87 -24.18 10.57
N LEU A 23 28.82 -25.18 9.69
CA LEU A 23 28.50 -25.01 8.27
C LEU A 23 26.99 -24.96 7.99
N THR A 24 26.15 -25.49 8.88
CA THR A 24 24.68 -25.30 8.84
C THR A 24 24.19 -24.16 9.73
N ALA A 25 25.06 -23.58 10.56
CA ALA A 25 24.92 -22.19 10.97
C ALA A 25 25.17 -21.34 9.72
N SER A 26 24.17 -21.31 8.84
CA SER A 26 23.99 -20.26 7.86
C SER A 26 24.41 -18.96 8.52
N ASN A 27 25.40 -18.26 7.96
CA ASN A 27 25.65 -16.88 8.32
C ASN A 27 24.30 -16.19 8.33
N ALA A 28 23.75 -15.95 9.52
CA ALA A 28 22.56 -15.15 9.69
C ALA A 28 23.04 -13.72 9.45
N HIS A 29 23.30 -13.41 8.18
CA HIS A 29 23.54 -12.05 7.74
C HIS A 29 22.26 -11.31 8.09
N ALA A 30 22.34 -10.42 9.08
CA ALA A 30 21.22 -9.56 9.41
C ALA A 30 20.90 -8.75 8.16
N LEU A 31 19.64 -8.76 7.73
CA LEU A 31 19.21 -8.07 6.52
C LEU A 31 19.55 -6.58 6.66
N GLU A 32 20.40 -6.06 5.78
CA GLU A 32 20.77 -4.64 5.75
C GLU A 32 19.85 -3.86 4.80
N VAL A 33 19.07 -2.93 5.34
CA VAL A 33 18.14 -2.11 4.57
C VAL A 33 18.58 -0.65 4.62
N ALA A 34 18.80 -0.06 3.44
CA ALA A 34 18.95 1.38 3.30
C ALA A 34 17.56 2.03 3.16
N ALA A 35 17.17 2.87 4.10
CA ALA A 35 15.86 3.53 4.13
C ALA A 35 15.97 5.00 3.68
N LEU A 36 15.50 5.31 2.48
CA LEU A 36 15.40 6.67 1.94
C LEU A 36 14.18 7.36 2.53
N ILE A 37 14.42 8.48 3.20
CA ILE A 37 13.40 9.29 3.88
C ILE A 37 13.61 10.77 3.54
N THR A 38 12.54 11.55 3.37
CA THR A 38 12.65 13.03 3.35
C THR A 38 12.18 13.64 4.67
N LYS A 39 11.17 13.03 5.29
CA LYS A 39 10.62 13.47 6.57
C LYS A 39 10.23 12.26 7.40
N GLU A 40 10.57 12.31 8.69
CA GLU A 40 10.08 11.33 9.64
C GLU A 40 8.65 11.67 10.05
N THR A 41 7.75 10.74 9.76
CA THR A 41 6.39 10.69 10.31
C THR A 41 6.32 9.63 11.39
N GLU A 42 5.34 9.75 12.29
CA GLU A 42 5.08 8.73 13.31
C GLU A 42 4.94 7.32 12.70
N GLN A 43 4.22 7.21 11.58
CA GLN A 43 4.03 5.95 10.86
C GLN A 43 5.35 5.39 10.31
N SER A 44 6.20 6.24 9.72
CA SER A 44 7.50 5.80 9.21
C SER A 44 8.43 5.32 10.32
N VAL A 45 8.44 6.00 11.47
CA VAL A 45 9.26 5.61 12.63
C VAL A 45 8.80 4.25 13.15
N GLN A 46 7.48 4.03 13.29
CA GLN A 46 6.92 2.76 13.75
C GLN A 46 7.28 1.58 12.83
N VAL A 47 7.25 1.76 11.50
CA VAL A 47 7.69 0.71 10.55
C VAL A 47 9.17 0.42 10.71
N LEU A 48 10.02 1.46 10.79
CA LEU A 48 11.47 1.27 10.93
C LEU A 48 11.82 0.60 12.27
N ASP A 49 11.11 0.94 13.35
CA ASP A 49 11.27 0.28 14.66
C ASP A 49 10.71 -1.14 14.67
N PHE A 50 9.66 -1.41 13.90
CA PHE A 50 9.21 -2.78 13.67
C PHE A 50 10.32 -3.61 13.00
N LEU A 51 10.93 -3.11 11.92
CA LEU A 51 12.02 -3.80 11.22
C LEU A 51 13.22 -4.06 12.14
N ARG A 52 13.65 -3.07 12.92
CA ARG A 52 14.75 -3.22 13.90
C ARG A 52 14.49 -4.29 14.95
N ARG A 53 13.23 -4.45 15.38
CA ARG A 53 12.83 -5.49 16.34
C ARG A 53 12.79 -6.90 15.74
N HIS A 54 12.88 -7.03 14.41
CA HIS A 54 12.86 -8.30 13.69
C HIS A 54 14.19 -8.56 12.96
N ASP A 55 15.30 -8.21 13.62
CA ASP A 55 16.69 -8.48 13.17
C ASP A 55 17.06 -7.86 11.81
N VAL A 56 16.44 -6.74 11.45
CA VAL A 56 16.82 -5.94 10.27
C VAL A 56 17.68 -4.75 10.69
N VAL A 57 18.86 -4.63 10.08
CA VAL A 57 19.74 -3.46 10.27
C VAL A 57 19.28 -2.36 9.33
N VAL A 58 18.69 -1.30 9.90
CA VAL A 58 18.12 -0.19 9.11
C VAL A 58 19.04 1.03 9.14
N ARG A 59 19.67 1.33 8.00
CA ARG A 59 20.45 2.55 7.76
C ARG A 59 19.55 3.62 7.13
N LYS A 60 19.22 4.67 7.90
CA LYS A 60 18.42 5.79 7.40
C LYS A 60 19.28 6.72 6.56
N ILE A 61 18.78 7.12 5.39
CA ILE A 61 19.40 8.08 4.49
C ILE A 61 18.40 9.20 4.25
N ASN A 62 18.68 10.39 4.79
CA ASN A 62 17.85 11.55 4.55
C ASN A 62 18.20 12.16 3.19
N VAL A 63 17.20 12.31 2.32
CA VAL A 63 17.34 12.88 0.97
C VAL A 63 16.57 14.20 0.79
N SER A 64 16.07 14.78 1.89
CA SER A 64 15.47 16.11 1.85
C SER A 64 16.53 17.17 1.57
N ASN A 65 16.36 17.92 0.48
CA ASN A 65 17.30 18.95 0.04
C ASN A 65 18.75 18.44 -0.02
N ASP A 66 18.92 17.24 -0.54
CA ASP A 66 20.18 16.52 -0.55
C ASP A 66 21.28 17.29 -1.29
N ASN A 67 22.24 17.81 -0.53
CA ASN A 67 23.46 18.48 -1.01
C ASN A 67 24.71 17.72 -0.55
N GLU A 68 24.56 16.44 -0.19
CA GLU A 68 25.67 15.62 0.29
C GLU A 68 26.75 15.47 -0.80
N LEU A 69 28.01 15.54 -0.37
CA LEU A 69 29.17 15.38 -1.26
C LEU A 69 29.33 13.94 -1.75
N LEU A 70 28.86 12.97 -0.95
CA LEU A 70 28.90 11.56 -1.30
C LEU A 70 27.70 11.21 -2.20
N PRO A 71 27.93 10.58 -3.38
CA PRO A 71 26.85 10.08 -4.21
C PRO A 71 25.91 9.14 -3.46
N LEU A 72 24.65 9.11 -3.85
CA LEU A 72 23.62 8.32 -3.17
C LEU A 72 23.94 6.83 -3.19
N GLU A 73 24.50 6.32 -4.28
CA GLU A 73 24.92 4.93 -4.44
C GLU A 73 26.00 4.56 -3.41
N ALA A 74 26.95 5.46 -3.15
CA ALA A 74 27.99 5.26 -2.15
C ALA A 74 27.42 5.27 -0.72
N ARG A 75 26.37 6.08 -0.47
CA ARG A 75 25.66 6.14 0.82
C ARG A 75 24.76 4.92 1.04
N ILE A 76 24.16 4.39 -0.02
CA ILE A 76 23.42 3.13 0.00
C ILE A 76 24.40 1.98 0.31
N GLY A 77 25.60 1.99 -0.26
CA GLY A 77 26.64 1.01 0.02
C GLY A 77 26.20 -0.42 -0.32
N ASN A 78 26.51 -1.37 0.56
CA ASN A 78 26.22 -2.79 0.36
C ASN A 78 24.88 -3.23 0.99
N ALA A 79 23.88 -2.34 1.05
CA ALA A 79 22.56 -2.73 1.55
C ALA A 79 21.96 -3.85 0.67
N ASP A 80 21.35 -4.84 1.31
CA ASP A 80 20.69 -5.96 0.65
C ASP A 80 19.44 -5.49 -0.12
N SER A 81 18.77 -4.44 0.41
CA SER A 81 17.54 -3.88 -0.16
C SER A 81 17.39 -2.39 0.12
N LEU A 82 16.68 -1.70 -0.78
CA LEU A 82 16.35 -0.29 -0.66
C LEU A 82 14.88 -0.10 -0.24
N LEU A 83 14.64 0.59 0.87
CA LEU A 83 13.30 0.98 1.32
C LEU A 83 13.10 2.47 1.07
N ILE A 84 12.05 2.83 0.34
CA ILE A 84 11.70 4.21 0.00
C ILE A 84 10.42 4.57 0.74
N ILE A 85 10.47 5.62 1.57
CA ILE A 85 9.36 6.01 2.42
C ILE A 85 8.83 7.38 2.00
N GLY A 86 7.62 7.37 1.46
CA GLY A 86 6.88 8.56 1.09
C GLY A 86 7.15 9.07 -0.32
N LYS A 87 6.28 9.97 -0.78
CA LYS A 87 6.25 10.48 -2.15
C LYS A 87 7.55 11.18 -2.55
N GLU A 88 8.04 12.10 -1.74
CA GLU A 88 9.21 12.91 -2.10
C GLU A 88 10.49 12.06 -2.21
N ALA A 89 10.69 11.09 -1.30
CA ALA A 89 11.80 10.15 -1.39
C ALA A 89 11.70 9.28 -2.65
N PHE A 90 10.49 8.93 -3.06
CA PHE A 90 10.24 8.19 -4.29
C PHE A 90 10.50 9.01 -5.56
N GLU A 91 10.06 10.27 -5.58
CA GLU A 91 10.39 11.20 -6.66
C GLU A 91 11.91 11.39 -6.79
N TYR A 92 12.61 11.53 -5.66
CA TYR A 92 14.07 11.60 -5.64
C TYR A 92 14.74 10.34 -6.19
N TYR A 93 14.27 9.16 -5.80
CA TYR A 93 14.77 7.89 -6.32
C TYR A 93 14.61 7.78 -7.85
N LEU A 94 13.47 8.19 -8.39
CA LEU A 94 13.20 8.17 -9.83
C LEU A 94 14.05 9.21 -10.59
N ASP A 95 14.24 10.41 -10.03
CA ASP A 95 15.12 11.45 -10.60
C ASP A 95 16.55 10.95 -10.78
N LYS A 96 17.08 10.21 -9.79
CA LYS A 96 18.44 9.66 -9.83
C LYS A 96 18.58 8.42 -10.70
N GLN A 97 17.48 7.81 -11.14
CA GLN A 97 17.47 6.61 -11.99
C GLN A 97 18.36 5.48 -11.44
N LEU A 98 18.37 5.27 -10.12
CA LEU A 98 19.34 4.37 -9.44
C LEU A 98 19.30 2.92 -9.95
N GLY A 99 18.12 2.45 -10.39
CA GLY A 99 17.92 1.09 -10.88
C GLY A 99 18.25 -0.03 -9.90
N ILE A 100 18.29 0.31 -8.61
CA ILE A 100 18.47 -0.61 -7.48
C ILE A 100 17.08 -1.17 -7.09
N PRO A 101 16.91 -2.49 -6.95
CA PRO A 101 15.67 -3.07 -6.45
C PRO A 101 15.21 -2.40 -5.16
N SER A 102 13.96 -1.95 -5.15
CA SER A 102 13.44 -1.11 -4.07
C SER A 102 12.02 -1.46 -3.70
N LEU A 103 11.67 -1.21 -2.44
CA LEU A 103 10.32 -1.27 -1.92
C LEU A 103 9.85 0.14 -1.56
N VAL A 104 8.74 0.57 -2.15
CA VAL A 104 8.08 1.85 -1.86
C VAL A 104 6.96 1.66 -0.85
N LEU A 105 6.95 2.49 0.20
CA LEU A 105 5.90 2.59 1.21
C LEU A 105 5.35 4.01 1.33
N PHE A 106 4.14 4.12 1.86
CA PHE A 106 3.46 5.41 2.13
C PHE A 106 3.26 6.27 0.87
N VAL A 107 3.10 5.63 -0.28
CA VAL A 107 2.73 6.25 -1.56
C VAL A 107 1.41 5.65 -2.03
N LYS A 108 0.49 6.49 -2.51
CA LYS A 108 -0.81 6.04 -3.05
C LYS A 108 -0.60 5.31 -4.38
N SER A 109 -1.45 4.33 -4.70
CA SER A 109 -1.39 3.57 -5.95
C SER A 109 -1.40 4.48 -7.18
N SER A 110 -2.25 5.51 -7.20
CA SER A 110 -2.31 6.48 -8.30
C SER A 110 -1.03 7.30 -8.45
N THR A 111 -0.43 7.72 -7.34
CA THR A 111 0.85 8.45 -7.37
C THR A 111 1.97 7.56 -7.87
N PHE A 112 2.02 6.31 -7.39
CA PHE A 112 3.00 5.33 -7.85
C PHE A 112 2.86 5.06 -9.35
N TYR A 113 1.63 4.81 -9.83
CA TYR A 113 1.33 4.55 -11.24
C TYR A 113 1.82 5.67 -12.15
N HIS A 114 1.44 6.92 -11.86
CA HIS A 114 1.78 8.05 -12.73
C HIS A 114 3.27 8.40 -12.69
N LEU A 115 3.92 8.29 -11.52
CA LEU A 115 5.35 8.56 -11.40
C LEU A 115 6.21 7.49 -12.09
N THR A 116 5.84 6.21 -11.95
CA THR A 116 6.56 5.12 -12.65
C THR A 116 6.34 5.18 -14.16
N LEU A 117 5.12 5.47 -14.62
CA LEU A 117 4.84 5.66 -16.04
C LEU A 117 5.67 6.83 -16.63
N ALA A 118 5.73 7.95 -15.93
CA ALA A 118 6.55 9.09 -16.35
C ALA A 118 8.05 8.72 -16.41
N ALA A 119 8.57 8.02 -15.41
CA ALA A 119 9.97 7.57 -15.37
C ALA A 119 10.31 6.58 -16.50
N SER A 120 9.40 5.67 -16.82
CA SER A 120 9.56 4.74 -17.96
C SER A 120 9.63 5.50 -19.29
N HIS A 121 8.75 6.49 -19.50
CA HIS A 121 8.80 7.35 -20.70
C HIS A 121 10.09 8.17 -20.79
N ILE A 122 10.59 8.72 -19.68
CA ILE A 122 11.88 9.42 -19.65
C ILE A 122 13.00 8.46 -20.06
N SER A 123 13.03 7.26 -19.51
CA SER A 123 14.04 6.23 -19.83
C SER A 123 14.02 5.86 -21.32
N LEU A 124 12.83 5.74 -21.92
CA LEU A 124 12.64 5.50 -23.36
C LEU A 124 13.24 6.63 -24.21
N VAL A 125 12.96 7.89 -23.86
CA VAL A 125 13.48 9.07 -24.57
C VAL A 125 15.00 9.17 -24.46
N GLU A 126 15.55 8.83 -23.30
CA GLU A 126 16.99 8.85 -23.02
C GLU A 126 17.73 7.59 -23.52
N ASN A 127 17.01 6.63 -24.11
CA ASN A 127 17.53 5.33 -24.55
C ASN A 127 18.28 4.56 -23.43
N ARG A 128 17.69 4.56 -22.23
CA ARG A 128 18.17 3.81 -21.06
C ARG A 128 17.27 2.61 -20.77
N PRO A 129 17.81 1.55 -20.13
CA PRO A 129 16.98 0.44 -19.67
C PRO A 129 15.89 0.95 -18.72
N ASP A 130 14.65 0.50 -18.92
CA ASP A 130 13.58 0.73 -17.95
C ASP A 130 13.94 0.01 -16.65
N TYR A 131 14.00 0.76 -15.56
CA TYR A 131 14.34 0.26 -14.23
C TYR A 131 13.12 0.21 -13.30
N THR A 132 11.95 0.63 -13.80
CA THR A 132 10.72 0.67 -13.01
C THR A 132 10.20 -0.74 -12.69
N ASP A 133 10.59 -1.74 -13.47
CA ASP A 133 10.37 -3.16 -13.25
C ASP A 133 11.15 -3.74 -12.04
N LYS A 134 12.02 -2.96 -11.41
CA LYS A 134 12.70 -3.32 -10.15
C LYS A 134 12.05 -2.72 -8.91
N ILE A 135 10.97 -1.95 -9.11
CA ILE A 135 10.31 -1.21 -8.04
C ILE A 135 9.09 -1.99 -7.56
N SER A 136 9.20 -2.49 -6.34
CA SER A 136 8.09 -3.02 -5.55
C SER A 136 7.39 -1.88 -4.79
N ALA A 137 6.12 -2.06 -4.46
CA ALA A 137 5.33 -1.14 -3.67
C ALA A 137 4.26 -1.86 -2.86
N ILE A 138 4.09 -1.40 -1.61
CA ILE A 138 2.85 -1.62 -0.86
C ILE A 138 2.16 -0.27 -0.74
N TYR A 139 1.00 -0.16 -1.38
CA TYR A 139 0.29 1.11 -1.51
C TYR A 139 -0.31 1.57 -0.17
N SER A 140 -0.31 2.88 0.03
CA SER A 140 -0.81 3.51 1.27
C SER A 140 -2.34 3.58 1.36
N ASP A 141 -3.02 3.47 0.23
CA ASP A 141 -4.46 3.45 0.12
C ASP A 141 -5.05 2.05 0.26
N PRO A 142 -6.31 1.94 0.74
CA PRO A 142 -6.99 0.66 0.83
C PRO A 142 -7.30 0.09 -0.57
N SER A 143 -7.36 -1.23 -0.65
CA SER A 143 -7.72 -1.93 -1.88
C SER A 143 -9.13 -1.52 -2.38
N PRO A 144 -9.28 -1.13 -3.66
CA PRO A 144 -10.59 -0.89 -4.25
C PRO A 144 -11.51 -2.13 -4.17
N LYS A 145 -10.94 -3.32 -4.35
CA LYS A 145 -11.67 -4.59 -4.26
C LYS A 145 -12.21 -4.83 -2.85
N GLU A 146 -11.41 -4.57 -1.81
CA GLU A 146 -11.86 -4.69 -0.41
C GLU A 146 -12.97 -3.69 -0.09
N GLN A 147 -12.87 -2.46 -0.58
CA GLN A 147 -13.93 -1.47 -0.42
C GLN A 147 -15.24 -1.92 -1.08
N MET A 148 -15.17 -2.50 -2.28
CA MET A 148 -16.34 -3.08 -2.96
C MET A 148 -16.89 -4.30 -2.22
N ALA A 149 -16.03 -5.14 -1.65
CA ALA A 149 -16.43 -6.28 -0.83
C ALA A 149 -17.13 -5.84 0.47
N LEU A 150 -16.70 -4.73 1.06
CA LEU A 150 -17.38 -4.10 2.20
C LEU A 150 -18.80 -3.70 1.82
N VAL A 151 -19.00 -3.08 0.64
CA VAL A 151 -20.36 -2.77 0.16
C VAL A 151 -21.17 -4.04 -0.03
N LYS A 152 -20.62 -5.05 -0.71
CA LYS A 152 -21.30 -6.33 -0.95
C LYS A 152 -21.79 -6.99 0.33
N ARG A 153 -20.99 -6.90 1.41
CA ARG A 153 -21.31 -7.51 2.70
C ARG A 153 -22.41 -6.76 3.45
N HIS A 154 -22.43 -5.43 3.34
CA HIS A 154 -23.22 -4.61 4.26
C HIS A 154 -24.38 -3.84 3.63
N TYR A 155 -24.39 -3.70 2.32
CA TYR A 155 -25.42 -2.96 1.60
C TYR A 155 -26.38 -3.94 0.90
N PRO A 156 -27.71 -3.80 1.11
CA PRO A 156 -28.68 -4.79 0.62
C PRO A 156 -28.83 -4.82 -0.90
N TYR A 157 -28.30 -3.83 -1.63
CA TYR A 157 -28.42 -3.75 -3.08
C TYR A 157 -27.06 -4.01 -3.74
N PRO A 158 -27.02 -4.74 -4.87
CA PRO A 158 -25.76 -5.06 -5.55
C PRO A 158 -25.23 -3.91 -6.41
N ALA A 159 -25.90 -2.75 -6.42
CA ALA A 159 -25.60 -1.63 -7.29
C ALA A 159 -24.67 -0.64 -6.60
N ILE A 160 -23.53 -0.38 -7.23
CA ILE A 160 -22.51 0.57 -6.76
C ILE A 160 -22.15 1.55 -7.85
N ALA A 161 -21.74 2.74 -7.45
CA ALA A 161 -21.14 3.71 -8.33
C ALA A 161 -19.78 4.15 -7.79
N THR A 162 -18.87 4.52 -8.68
CA THR A 162 -17.61 5.19 -8.31
C THR A 162 -17.37 6.37 -9.25
N LEU A 163 -16.63 7.34 -8.73
CA LEU A 163 -16.19 8.51 -9.48
C LEU A 163 -14.70 8.32 -9.80
N LEU A 164 -14.32 8.44 -11.07
CA LEU A 164 -12.91 8.42 -11.48
C LEU A 164 -12.56 9.76 -12.13
N SER A 165 -11.48 10.39 -11.68
CA SER A 165 -10.83 11.48 -12.42
C SER A 165 -9.77 10.91 -13.36
N PRO A 166 -9.14 11.73 -14.23
CA PRO A 166 -7.99 11.33 -15.03
C PRO A 166 -6.85 10.68 -14.22
N LEU A 167 -6.72 10.96 -12.92
CA LEU A 167 -5.75 10.29 -12.06
C LEU A 167 -6.01 8.80 -11.90
N ASN A 168 -7.26 8.35 -11.99
CA ASN A 168 -7.68 7.00 -11.65
C ASN A 168 -8.33 6.25 -12.82
N TYR A 169 -8.32 6.80 -14.05
CA TYR A 169 -8.84 6.08 -15.23
C TYR A 169 -8.15 4.74 -15.47
N TYR A 170 -6.88 4.59 -15.08
CA TYR A 170 -6.15 3.32 -15.19
C TYR A 170 -6.76 2.18 -14.34
N LEU A 171 -7.58 2.50 -13.33
CA LEU A 171 -8.25 1.51 -12.48
C LEU A 171 -9.55 0.98 -13.09
N GLU A 172 -10.05 1.54 -14.19
CA GLU A 172 -11.39 1.21 -14.72
C GLU A 172 -11.57 -0.30 -14.95
N ASP A 173 -10.62 -0.94 -15.62
CA ASP A 173 -10.70 -2.38 -15.93
C ASP A 173 -10.60 -3.25 -14.67
N GLU A 174 -9.71 -2.91 -13.73
CA GLU A 174 -9.56 -3.59 -12.44
C GLU A 174 -10.86 -3.51 -11.61
N LEU A 175 -11.49 -2.33 -11.59
CA LEU A 175 -12.75 -2.10 -10.89
C LEU A 175 -13.89 -2.90 -11.50
N ARG A 176 -14.00 -2.93 -12.84
CA ARG A 176 -15.02 -3.71 -13.55
C ARG A 176 -14.83 -5.21 -13.31
N GLN A 177 -13.60 -5.69 -13.35
CA GLN A 177 -13.28 -7.09 -13.05
C GLN A 177 -13.62 -7.43 -11.60
N SER A 178 -13.24 -6.58 -10.64
CA SER A 178 -13.60 -6.75 -9.23
C SER A 178 -15.11 -6.75 -9.01
N ALA A 179 -15.86 -5.88 -9.71
CA ALA A 179 -17.32 -5.85 -9.64
C ALA A 179 -17.94 -7.16 -10.09
N LYS A 180 -17.43 -7.70 -11.21
CA LYS A 180 -17.89 -8.98 -11.76
C LYS A 180 -17.63 -10.13 -10.79
N GLU A 181 -16.44 -10.20 -10.21
CA GLU A 181 -16.09 -11.23 -9.22
C GLU A 181 -16.96 -11.17 -7.96
N LEU A 182 -17.29 -9.95 -7.51
CA LEU A 182 -18.14 -9.70 -6.34
C LEU A 182 -19.65 -9.75 -6.66
N GLN A 183 -20.03 -9.98 -7.92
CA GLN A 183 -21.42 -9.95 -8.39
C GLN A 183 -22.11 -8.62 -8.01
N LEU A 184 -21.46 -7.52 -8.34
CA LEU A 184 -21.93 -6.15 -8.19
C LEU A 184 -22.16 -5.53 -9.57
N THR A 185 -23.19 -4.69 -9.68
CA THR A 185 -23.36 -3.79 -10.82
C THR A 185 -22.59 -2.51 -10.54
N LEU A 186 -21.61 -2.20 -11.39
CA LEU A 186 -20.75 -1.02 -11.23
C LEU A 186 -21.01 0.01 -12.32
N ASP A 187 -21.48 1.19 -11.89
CA ASP A 187 -21.52 2.40 -12.70
C ASP A 187 -20.28 3.26 -12.42
N ILE A 188 -19.54 3.59 -13.48
CA ILE A 188 -18.37 4.47 -13.39
C ILE A 188 -18.75 5.81 -14.00
N ILE A 189 -18.64 6.86 -13.19
CA ILE A 189 -18.76 8.24 -13.65
C ILE A 189 -17.36 8.81 -13.81
N LYS A 190 -17.01 9.18 -15.04
CA LYS A 190 -15.79 9.93 -15.32
C LYS A 190 -16.00 11.39 -14.93
N VAL A 191 -15.08 11.95 -14.17
CA VAL A 191 -15.09 13.32 -13.66
C VAL A 191 -13.90 14.05 -14.24
N ASP A 192 -14.10 14.67 -15.39
CA ASP A 192 -13.18 15.63 -15.99
C ASP A 192 -13.31 17.01 -15.32
N LYS A 193 -12.44 17.94 -15.71
CA LYS A 193 -12.26 19.25 -15.05
C LYS A 193 -13.55 20.09 -14.90
N ASP A 194 -14.49 19.95 -15.82
CA ASP A 194 -15.71 20.77 -15.89
C ASP A 194 -16.99 20.03 -15.46
N ILE A 195 -16.87 18.78 -15.00
CA ILE A 195 -18.05 18.00 -14.61
C ILE A 195 -18.58 18.47 -13.26
N ASP A 196 -19.87 18.87 -13.25
CA ASP A 196 -20.62 19.05 -12.02
C ASP A 196 -20.89 17.68 -11.38
N ILE A 197 -20.06 17.34 -10.40
CA ILE A 197 -20.14 16.07 -9.65
C ILE A 197 -21.53 15.86 -9.06
N ASN A 198 -22.20 16.91 -8.57
CA ASN A 198 -23.52 16.75 -7.95
C ASN A 198 -24.57 16.38 -8.99
N ARG A 199 -24.51 17.01 -10.16
CA ARG A 199 -25.38 16.66 -11.30
C ARG A 199 -25.14 15.22 -11.75
N ALA A 200 -23.88 14.80 -11.87
CA ALA A 200 -23.54 13.44 -12.26
C ALA A 200 -24.01 12.39 -11.22
N LEU A 201 -23.92 12.70 -9.92
CA LEU A 201 -24.47 11.83 -8.87
C LEU A 201 -26.00 11.72 -8.93
N ASN A 202 -26.69 12.78 -9.38
CA ASN A 202 -28.15 12.78 -9.52
C ASN A 202 -28.64 11.95 -10.70
N THR A 203 -27.79 11.65 -11.70
CA THR A 203 -28.16 10.79 -12.82
C THR A 203 -28.07 9.29 -12.49
N LEU A 204 -27.43 8.93 -11.38
CA LEU A 204 -27.36 7.54 -10.95
C LEU A 204 -28.76 6.98 -10.66
N PRO A 205 -29.03 5.70 -10.96
CA PRO A 205 -30.28 5.08 -10.55
C PRO A 205 -30.44 5.06 -9.01
N PRO A 206 -31.67 4.91 -8.49
CA PRO A 206 -31.87 4.74 -7.05
C PRO A 206 -31.09 3.53 -6.53
N LYS A 207 -30.87 3.47 -5.21
CA LYS A 207 -30.23 2.34 -4.52
C LYS A 207 -28.75 2.08 -4.87
N HIS A 208 -28.07 2.96 -5.59
CA HIS A 208 -26.61 2.87 -5.72
C HIS A 208 -25.92 3.28 -4.42
N ALA A 209 -24.98 2.46 -3.93
CA ALA A 209 -24.00 2.91 -2.94
C ALA A 209 -22.82 3.59 -3.66
N LEU A 210 -22.31 4.69 -3.11
CA LEU A 210 -21.10 5.32 -3.63
C LEU A 210 -19.88 4.68 -2.98
N VAL A 211 -19.00 4.10 -3.79
CA VAL A 211 -17.64 3.70 -3.38
C VAL A 211 -16.72 4.87 -3.70
N ALA A 212 -16.24 5.56 -2.68
CA ALA A 212 -15.27 6.62 -2.85
C ALA A 212 -13.87 6.04 -2.88
N LEU A 213 -13.10 6.34 -3.92
CA LEU A 213 -11.69 5.98 -4.04
C LEU A 213 -10.79 7.17 -3.72
N PRO A 214 -9.55 6.96 -3.23
CA PRO A 214 -8.60 8.03 -2.97
C PRO A 214 -8.30 8.87 -4.22
N ASP A 215 -8.94 10.04 -4.29
CA ASP A 215 -8.80 10.97 -5.40
C ASP A 215 -8.97 12.41 -4.89
N HIS A 216 -7.91 13.21 -4.97
CA HIS A 216 -7.93 14.58 -4.46
C HIS A 216 -8.62 15.57 -5.41
N TYR A 217 -8.77 15.22 -6.70
CA TYR A 217 -9.59 16.03 -7.62
C TYR A 217 -11.07 15.89 -7.27
N ILE A 218 -11.51 14.70 -6.84
CA ILE A 218 -12.91 14.44 -6.52
C ILE A 218 -13.23 14.71 -5.05
N TYR A 219 -12.43 14.21 -4.11
CA TYR A 219 -12.69 14.26 -2.67
C TYR A 219 -11.71 15.22 -1.99
N ASN A 220 -12.09 16.49 -1.91
CA ASN A 220 -11.32 17.53 -1.22
C ASN A 220 -12.24 18.41 -0.35
N SER A 221 -11.66 19.37 0.38
CA SER A 221 -12.39 20.22 1.32
C SER A 221 -13.52 21.03 0.68
N MET A 222 -13.44 21.31 -0.62
CA MET A 222 -14.42 22.10 -1.37
C MET A 222 -15.57 21.24 -1.90
N THR A 223 -15.30 20.00 -2.34
CA THR A 223 -16.30 19.12 -2.97
C THR A 223 -16.96 18.13 -2.02
N LEU A 224 -16.23 17.66 -1.00
CA LEU A 224 -16.65 16.54 -0.14
C LEU A 224 -18.00 16.81 0.54
N LYS A 225 -18.19 18.01 1.09
CA LYS A 225 -19.45 18.39 1.74
C LYS A 225 -20.65 18.27 0.80
N ASN A 226 -20.50 18.72 -0.45
CA ASN A 226 -21.58 18.70 -1.43
C ASN A 226 -21.88 17.27 -1.89
N ILE A 227 -20.85 16.44 -2.10
CA ILE A 227 -20.99 15.01 -2.41
C ILE A 227 -21.78 14.30 -1.31
N VAL A 228 -21.41 14.52 -0.05
CA VAL A 228 -22.10 13.99 1.13
C VAL A 228 -23.57 14.43 1.12
N ILE A 229 -23.87 15.71 1.01
CA ILE A 229 -25.26 16.20 1.01
C ILE A 229 -26.07 15.60 -0.15
N SER A 230 -25.51 15.57 -1.37
CA SER A 230 -26.20 15.06 -2.57
C SER A 230 -26.54 13.57 -2.46
N THR A 231 -25.58 12.76 -2.01
CA THR A 231 -25.78 11.32 -1.81
C THR A 231 -26.84 11.03 -0.75
N TYR A 232 -26.81 11.72 0.40
CA TYR A 232 -27.81 11.54 1.47
C TYR A 232 -29.21 11.99 1.08
N ARG A 233 -29.36 13.08 0.32
CA ARG A 233 -30.67 13.51 -0.21
C ARG A 233 -31.32 12.43 -1.09
N SER A 234 -30.50 11.57 -1.70
CA SER A 234 -30.96 10.45 -2.52
C SER A 234 -30.92 9.10 -1.79
N GLY A 235 -30.68 9.10 -0.47
CA GLY A 235 -30.62 7.89 0.36
C GLY A 235 -29.46 6.94 0.00
N ARG A 236 -28.38 7.46 -0.60
CA ARG A 236 -27.23 6.66 -1.06
C ARG A 236 -26.12 6.69 0.02
N PRO A 237 -25.71 5.55 0.59
CA PRO A 237 -24.55 5.52 1.48
C PRO A 237 -23.26 5.81 0.71
N ILE A 238 -22.30 6.43 1.39
CA ILE A 238 -20.92 6.53 0.93
C ILE A 238 -20.06 5.54 1.72
N PHE A 239 -19.39 4.63 1.03
CA PHE A 239 -18.30 3.82 1.57
C PHE A 239 -16.98 4.47 1.17
N GLY A 240 -16.18 4.87 2.16
CA GLY A 240 -14.96 5.64 1.97
C GLY A 240 -13.67 4.84 2.11
N PHE A 241 -12.56 5.57 2.01
CA PHE A 241 -11.20 5.03 2.04
C PHE A 241 -10.36 5.54 3.24
N SER A 242 -10.96 6.26 4.19
CA SER A 242 -10.22 6.82 5.33
C SER A 242 -11.10 7.19 6.53
N ARG A 243 -10.49 7.26 7.72
CA ARG A 243 -11.15 7.77 8.95
C ARG A 243 -11.74 9.17 8.76
N THR A 244 -11.07 10.04 7.99
CA THR A 244 -11.55 11.40 7.70
C THR A 244 -12.83 11.39 6.89
N MET A 245 -13.00 10.43 5.96
CA MET A 245 -14.26 10.28 5.24
C MET A 245 -15.40 9.85 6.15
N VAL A 246 -15.16 8.90 7.07
CA VAL A 246 -16.17 8.49 8.07
C VAL A 246 -16.62 9.68 8.92
N LYS A 247 -15.67 10.50 9.36
CA LYS A 247 -15.95 11.77 10.08
C LYS A 247 -16.73 12.77 9.23
N ALA A 248 -16.47 12.82 7.92
CA ALA A 248 -17.16 13.69 6.98
C ALA A 248 -18.56 13.19 6.58
N GLY A 249 -18.94 11.98 7.00
CA GLY A 249 -20.25 11.40 6.75
C GLY A 249 -20.24 10.18 5.83
N ALA A 250 -19.12 9.52 5.57
CA ALA A 250 -19.16 8.16 5.02
C ALA A 250 -19.69 7.17 6.08
N VAL A 251 -20.42 6.15 5.65
CA VAL A 251 -21.04 5.17 6.56
C VAL A 251 -20.01 4.19 7.12
N ALA A 252 -19.05 3.81 6.29
CA ALA A 252 -17.93 2.98 6.67
C ALA A 252 -16.72 3.29 5.79
N SER A 253 -15.52 2.92 6.23
CA SER A 253 -14.31 2.98 5.41
C SER A 253 -13.35 1.86 5.73
N VAL A 254 -12.68 1.38 4.69
CA VAL A 254 -11.52 0.49 4.82
C VAL A 254 -10.29 1.34 5.13
N ILE A 255 -9.47 0.92 6.09
CA ILE A 255 -8.22 1.59 6.46
C ILE A 255 -7.08 0.58 6.55
N THR A 256 -5.89 0.99 6.13
CA THR A 256 -4.68 0.17 6.24
C THR A 256 -4.23 0.09 7.70
N ASP A 257 -4.02 -1.13 8.21
CA ASP A 257 -3.41 -1.36 9.51
C ASP A 257 -1.88 -1.30 9.42
N LEU A 258 -1.25 -0.56 10.34
CA LEU A 258 0.18 -0.28 10.28
C LEU A 258 1.03 -1.47 10.74
N GLU A 259 0.54 -2.27 11.69
CA GLU A 259 1.24 -3.48 12.12
C GLU A 259 1.30 -4.50 10.98
N THR A 260 0.17 -4.72 10.31
CA THR A 260 0.08 -5.54 9.10
C THR A 260 1.00 -5.03 8.01
N LEU A 261 0.93 -3.73 7.70
CA LEU A 261 1.81 -3.11 6.70
C LEU A 261 3.30 -3.34 7.02
N SER A 262 3.67 -3.29 8.30
CA SER A 262 5.05 -3.52 8.74
C SER A 262 5.48 -4.99 8.55
N LYS A 263 4.57 -5.95 8.81
CA LYS A 263 4.80 -7.37 8.54
C LYS A 263 4.98 -7.62 7.03
N GLU A 264 4.08 -7.11 6.21
CA GLU A 264 4.17 -7.25 4.75
C GLU A 264 5.45 -6.60 4.20
N CYS A 265 5.83 -5.43 4.72
CA CYS A 265 7.11 -4.79 4.39
C CYS A 265 8.29 -5.72 4.63
N LEU A 266 8.38 -6.33 5.83
CA LEU A 266 9.44 -7.27 6.17
C LEU A 266 9.45 -8.49 5.24
N GLU A 267 8.27 -9.05 4.92
CA GLU A 267 8.16 -10.20 4.03
C GLU A 267 8.63 -9.87 2.60
N VAL A 268 8.31 -8.67 2.09
CA VAL A 268 8.80 -8.24 0.77
C VAL A 268 10.30 -7.98 0.79
N LEU A 269 10.84 -7.33 1.84
CA LEU A 269 12.28 -7.04 1.97
C LEU A 269 13.14 -8.31 2.11
N LYS A 270 12.57 -9.43 2.58
CA LYS A 270 13.27 -10.72 2.66
C LYS A 270 13.34 -11.48 1.32
N ARG A 271 12.62 -11.02 0.29
CA ARG A 271 12.62 -11.69 -1.01
C ARG A 271 13.93 -11.43 -1.75
N PRO A 272 14.43 -12.39 -2.55
CA PRO A 272 15.58 -12.17 -3.42
C PRO A 272 15.33 -11.01 -4.39
N ASN A 273 16.39 -10.25 -4.71
CA ASN A 273 16.33 -9.10 -5.61
C ASN A 273 15.95 -9.49 -7.06
N GLU A 274 16.16 -10.75 -7.46
CA GLU A 274 15.76 -11.29 -8.76
C GLU A 274 14.27 -11.67 -8.82
N ALA A 275 13.55 -11.61 -7.70
CA ALA A 275 12.12 -11.85 -7.70
C ALA A 275 11.36 -10.74 -8.45
N GLN A 276 10.26 -11.11 -9.11
CA GLN A 276 9.38 -10.14 -9.75
C GLN A 276 8.93 -9.09 -8.71
N PRO A 277 8.95 -7.78 -9.05
CA PRO A 277 8.44 -6.73 -8.19
C PRO A 277 7.02 -7.00 -7.75
N ILE A 278 6.74 -6.76 -6.48
CA ILE A 278 5.39 -6.84 -5.92
C ILE A 278 4.81 -5.44 -5.93
N ARG A 279 3.62 -5.29 -6.50
CA ARG A 279 2.87 -4.02 -6.50
C ARG A 279 1.47 -4.32 -6.00
N GLN A 280 1.23 -4.11 -4.72
CA GLN A 280 0.01 -4.55 -4.06
C GLN A 280 -0.54 -3.51 -3.09
N TYR A 281 -1.85 -3.61 -2.81
CA TYR A 281 -2.45 -3.00 -1.65
C TYR A 281 -2.13 -3.84 -0.40
N ALA A 282 -2.14 -3.24 0.78
CA ALA A 282 -2.05 -3.99 2.03
C ALA A 282 -3.21 -4.99 2.13
N GLN A 283 -2.92 -6.23 2.55
CA GLN A 283 -3.88 -7.35 2.52
C GLN A 283 -4.79 -7.43 3.74
N GLN A 284 -4.39 -6.86 4.88
CA GLN A 284 -5.24 -6.79 6.06
C GLN A 284 -5.55 -5.34 6.37
N SER A 285 -6.82 -5.01 6.18
CA SER A 285 -7.37 -3.70 6.44
C SER A 285 -8.40 -3.77 7.56
N SER A 286 -8.44 -2.72 8.38
CA SER A 286 -9.48 -2.54 9.39
C SER A 286 -10.65 -1.77 8.80
N ILE A 287 -11.84 -1.94 9.39
CA ILE A 287 -13.03 -1.21 9.00
C ILE A 287 -13.32 -0.17 10.09
N VAL A 288 -13.69 1.03 9.69
CA VAL A 288 -14.16 2.09 10.58
C VAL A 288 -15.57 2.46 10.19
N ILE A 289 -16.48 2.47 11.16
CA ILE A 289 -17.92 2.61 10.92
C ILE A 289 -18.43 3.90 11.56
N ASN A 290 -19.37 4.56 10.90
CA ASN A 290 -20.18 5.63 11.48
C ASN A 290 -21.54 5.06 11.87
N GLY A 291 -21.68 4.59 13.12
CA GLY A 291 -22.91 3.97 13.60
C GLY A 291 -24.14 4.88 13.53
N ALA A 292 -23.97 6.20 13.66
CA ALA A 292 -25.08 7.16 13.53
C ALA A 292 -25.61 7.22 12.09
N VAL A 293 -24.70 7.29 11.11
CA VAL A 293 -25.05 7.25 9.69
C VAL A 293 -25.67 5.89 9.33
N ALA A 294 -25.08 4.78 9.79
CA ALA A 294 -25.57 3.44 9.52
C ALA A 294 -27.02 3.26 10.03
N ARG A 295 -27.34 3.79 11.21
CA ARG A 295 -28.72 3.84 11.74
C ARG A 295 -29.65 4.66 10.85
N SER A 296 -29.24 5.86 10.44
CA SER A 296 -30.09 6.73 9.61
C SER A 296 -30.44 6.13 8.24
N LEU A 297 -29.56 5.26 7.71
CA LEU A 297 -29.75 4.55 6.44
C LEU A 297 -30.30 3.13 6.61
N ASN A 298 -30.67 2.72 7.83
CA ASN A 298 -31.14 1.36 8.15
C ASN A 298 -30.18 0.23 7.73
N LEU A 299 -28.87 0.45 7.83
CA LEU A 299 -27.83 -0.55 7.55
C LEU A 299 -27.47 -1.33 8.82
N ILE A 300 -28.32 -2.28 9.19
CA ILE A 300 -28.25 -3.02 10.47
C ILE A 300 -26.98 -3.88 10.58
N SER A 301 -26.52 -4.47 9.47
CA SER A 301 -25.33 -5.35 9.46
C SER A 301 -24.06 -4.63 9.90
N LEU A 302 -23.90 -3.34 9.60
CA LEU A 302 -22.74 -2.54 10.04
C LEU A 302 -22.77 -2.25 11.54
N GLN A 303 -23.96 -2.23 12.15
CA GLN A 303 -24.09 -1.92 13.58
C GLN A 303 -23.52 -3.06 14.45
N GLN A 304 -23.52 -4.30 13.93
CA GLN A 304 -23.04 -5.48 14.65
C GLN A 304 -21.50 -5.56 14.68
N GLU A 305 -20.80 -5.01 13.69
CA GLU A 305 -19.33 -4.96 13.64
C GLU A 305 -18.74 -3.83 14.50
N ASP A 306 -19.44 -2.69 14.62
CA ASP A 306 -19.00 -1.55 15.47
C ASP A 306 -18.83 -1.98 16.94
N HIS A 307 -19.66 -2.90 17.42
CA HIS A 307 -19.60 -3.45 18.78
C HIS A 307 -18.45 -4.43 19.03
N GLN A 308 -17.72 -4.87 17.99
CA GLN A 308 -16.56 -5.76 18.13
C GLN A 308 -15.21 -5.02 18.11
N THR A 309 -15.23 -3.71 17.83
CA THR A 309 -14.02 -2.90 17.62
C THR A 309 -13.79 -1.85 18.72
N LEU A 310 -14.49 -1.99 19.86
CA LEU A 310 -14.35 -1.18 21.08
C LEU A 310 -13.81 -2.00 22.26
#